data_AF-A0A1G1DCD3-F1
#
_entry.id   AF-A0A1G1DCD3-F1
#
_cell.length_a   1.000
_cell.length_b   1.000
_cell.length_c   1.000
_cell.angle_alpha   90.00
_cell.angle_beta   90.00
_cell.angle_gamma   90.00
#
_symmetry.space_group_name_H-M   'P 1'
#
loop_
_entity.id
_entity.type
_entity.pdbx_description
1 polymer ?
#
loop_
_entity_poly.entity_id
_entity_poly.type
_entity_poly.pdbx_seq_one_letter_code
_entity_poly.pdbx_strand_id
1 'polypeptide(L)' 'MESIGEYLKKERELKAITLQEIATITRICTRYLQDLENDDYSSIPAEVYVRGFLRAYAKCVGLASNEIISKYEMKRRGEN' A
#
# COMPACT_ATOMS: atom_id res chain seq x y z
N MET A 1 -7.11 0.96 -16.05
CA MET A 1 -7.01 1.95 -14.94
C MET A 1 -5.93 1.41 -14.02
N GLU A 2 -4.93 2.22 -13.67
CA GLU A 2 -3.85 1.79 -12.77
C GLU A 2 -4.44 1.37 -11.41
N SER A 3 -4.00 0.22 -10.89
CA SER A 3 -4.45 -0.27 -9.59
C SER A 3 -3.80 0.49 -8.43
N ILE A 4 -4.25 0.24 -7.19
CA ILE A 4 -3.63 0.87 -6.01
C ILE A 4 -2.20 0.37 -5.83
N GLY A 5 -1.98 -0.93 -5.99
CA GLY A 5 -0.67 -1.55 -5.88
C GLY A 5 0.30 -1.06 -6.96
N GLU A 6 -0.15 -1.02 -8.22
CA GLU A 6 0.64 -0.48 -9.34
C GLU A 6 1.06 0.97 -9.09
N TYR A 7 0.13 1.81 -8.61
CA TYR A 7 0.41 3.21 -8.31
C TYR A 7 1.45 3.37 -7.18
N LEU A 8 1.30 2.61 -6.08
CA LEU A 8 2.26 2.63 -4.97
C LEU A 8 3.66 2.20 -5.42
N LYS A 9 3.75 1.11 -6.19
CA LYS A 9 5.01 0.59 -6.72
C LYS A 9 5.72 1.61 -7.60
N LYS A 10 4.99 2.19 -8.56
CA LYS A 10 5.52 3.22 -9.45
C LYS A 10 6.05 4.43 -8.68
N GLU A 11 5.30 4.93 -7.71
CA GLU A 11 5.69 6.09 -6.92
C GLU A 11 6.88 5.82 -6.00
N ARG A 12 7.03 4.57 -5.53
CA ARG A 12 8.22 4.10 -4.81
C ARG A 12 9.43 4.07 -5.74
N GLU A 13 9.30 3.46 -6.91
CA GLU A 13 10.40 3.30 -7.88
C GLU A 13 10.88 4.63 -8.44
N LEU A 14 9.96 5.56 -8.73
CA LEU A 14 10.29 6.94 -9.14
C LEU A 14 11.14 7.69 -8.10
N LYS A 15 11.00 7.35 -6.83
CA LYS A 15 11.76 7.94 -5.72
C LYS A 15 12.98 7.11 -5.33
N ALA A 16 13.27 6.03 -6.08
CA ALA A 16 14.35 5.08 -5.80
C ALA A 16 14.33 4.50 -4.38
N ILE A 17 13.14 4.38 -3.77
CA ILE A 17 12.96 3.81 -2.44
C ILE A 17 12.84 2.29 -2.58
N THR A 18 13.53 1.53 -1.74
CA THR A 18 13.41 0.08 -1.66
C THR A 18 12.28 -0.33 -0.71
N LEU A 19 11.71 -1.51 -0.93
CA LEU A 19 10.77 -2.10 0.04
C LEU A 19 11.41 -2.27 1.43
N GLN A 20 12.71 -2.53 1.48
CA GLN A 20 13.46 -2.69 2.73
C GLN A 20 13.55 -1.39 3.54
N GLU A 21 13.70 -0.23 2.86
CA GLU A 21 13.68 1.08 3.52
C GLU A 21 12.30 1.38 4.10
N ILE A 22 11.23 1.15 3.33
CA ILE A 22 9.85 1.30 3.83
C ILE A 22 9.61 0.37 5.03
N ALA A 23 10.04 -0.89 4.95
CA ALA A 23 9.93 -1.84 6.04
C ALA A 23 10.66 -1.38 7.30
N THR A 24 11.84 -0.79 7.14
CA THR A 24 12.65 -0.26 8.25
C THR A 24 11.94 0.90 8.96
N ILE A 25 11.35 1.82 8.19
CA ILE A 25 10.64 3.01 8.72
C ILE A 25 9.31 2.61 9.38
N THR A 26 8.54 1.76 8.70
CA THR A 26 7.14 1.46 9.09
C THR A 26 7.03 0.25 10.02
N ARG A 27 8.08 -0.55 10.14
CA ARG A 27 8.09 -1.87 10.81
C ARG A 27 7.13 -2.88 10.18
N ILE A 28 6.68 -2.63 8.95
CA ILE A 28 5.88 -3.57 8.17
C ILE A 28 6.82 -4.55 7.47
N CYS A 29 6.51 -5.84 7.49
CA CYS A 29 7.28 -6.85 6.78
C CYS A 29 7.31 -6.55 5.27
N THR A 30 8.48 -6.68 4.62
CA THR A 30 8.64 -6.48 3.17
C THR A 30 7.66 -7.32 2.35
N ARG A 31 7.33 -8.53 2.82
CA ARG A 31 6.30 -9.38 2.22
C ARG A 31 4.95 -8.67 2.14
N TYR A 32 4.47 -8.07 3.22
CA TYR A 32 3.21 -7.34 3.20
C TYR A 32 3.26 -6.09 2.32
N LEU A 33 4.41 -5.41 2.23
CA LEU A 33 4.58 -4.29 1.31
C LEU A 33 4.53 -4.75 -0.16
N GLN A 34 5.10 -5.91 -0.47
CA GLN A 34 5.00 -6.53 -1.79
C GLN A 34 3.57 -6.96 -2.12
N ASP A 35 2.87 -7.51 -1.14
CA ASP A 35 1.47 -7.91 -1.23
C ASP A 35 0.57 -6.69 -1.53
N LEU A 36 0.84 -5.53 -0.91
CA LEU A 36 0.18 -4.26 -1.26
C LEU A 36 0.45 -3.84 -2.71
N GLU A 37 1.69 -3.92 -3.20
CA GLU A 37 2.04 -3.59 -4.59
C GLU A 37 1.36 -4.51 -5.61
N ASN A 38 1.04 -5.73 -5.19
CA ASN A 38 0.38 -6.74 -6.03
C ASN A 38 -1.16 -6.71 -5.90
N ASP A 39 -1.72 -5.78 -5.10
CA ASP A 39 -3.14 -5.79 -4.72
C ASP A 39 -3.61 -7.12 -4.09
N ASP A 40 -2.69 -7.93 -3.55
CA ASP A 40 -3.00 -9.20 -2.89
C ASP A 40 -3.07 -8.99 -1.38
N TYR A 41 -4.28 -8.78 -0.87
CA TYR A 41 -4.47 -8.56 0.57
C TYR A 41 -4.73 -9.86 1.34
N SER A 42 -4.70 -11.02 0.69
CA SER A 42 -5.13 -12.31 1.28
C SER A 42 -4.24 -12.81 2.42
N SER A 43 -2.95 -12.44 2.39
CA SER A 43 -1.96 -12.80 3.41
C SER A 43 -2.01 -11.89 4.65
N ILE A 44 -2.70 -10.74 4.56
CA ILE A 44 -2.72 -9.72 5.60
C ILE A 44 -3.79 -10.10 6.63
N PRO A 45 -3.46 -10.28 7.93
CA PRO A 45 -4.35 -10.94 8.89
C PRO A 45 -5.74 -10.31 9.10
N ALA A 46 -5.88 -9.01 8.85
CA ALA A 46 -7.14 -8.29 9.01
C ALA A 46 -7.19 -7.04 8.14
N GLU A 47 -8.38 -6.68 7.66
CA GLU A 47 -8.66 -5.49 6.84
C GLU A 47 -8.10 -4.19 7.47
N VAL A 48 -8.18 -4.07 8.80
CA VAL A 48 -7.66 -2.91 9.51
C VAL A 48 -6.15 -2.73 9.31
N TYR A 49 -5.40 -3.82 9.15
CA TYR A 49 -3.97 -3.77 8.84
C TYR A 49 -3.73 -3.32 7.42
N VAL A 50 -4.53 -3.76 6.43
CA VAL A 50 -4.40 -3.30 5.04
C VAL A 50 -4.46 -1.77 4.98
N ARG A 51 -5.46 -1.17 5.64
CA ARG A 51 -5.61 0.29 5.71
C ARG A 51 -4.45 0.97 6.44
N GLY A 52 -3.98 0.37 7.53
CA GLY A 52 -2.80 0.85 8.26
C GLY A 52 -1.56 0.86 7.36
N PHE A 53 -1.34 -0.23 6.64
CA PHE A 53 -0.16 -0.43 5.79
C PHE A 53 -0.21 0.46 4.55
N LEU A 54 -1.35 0.57 3.86
CA LEU A 54 -1.55 1.50 2.75
C LEU A 54 -1.26 2.95 3.18
N ARG A 55 -1.75 3.36 4.36
CA ARG A 55 -1.49 4.71 4.89
C ARG A 55 -0.01 4.92 5.18
N ALA A 56 0.66 3.95 5.79
CA ALA A 56 2.08 4.03 6.12
C ALA A 56 2.95 4.07 4.86
N TYR A 57 2.70 3.17 3.91
CA TYR A 57 3.39 3.12 2.62
C TYR A 57 3.23 4.45 1.89
N ALA A 58 1.99 4.92 1.70
CA ALA A 58 1.71 6.18 0.98
C ALA A 58 2.50 7.35 1.55
N LYS A 59 2.58 7.46 2.88
CA LYS A 59 3.39 8.49 3.55
C LYS A 59 4.88 8.36 3.25
N CYS A 60 5.43 7.15 3.28
CA CYS A 60 6.85 6.91 2.97
C CYS A 60 7.22 7.34 1.54
N VAL A 61 6.31 7.21 0.59
CA VAL A 61 6.53 7.58 -0.81
C VAL A 61 5.95 8.95 -1.16
N GLY A 62 5.61 9.78 -0.18
CA GLY A 62 5.20 11.18 -0.37
C GLY A 62 3.82 11.38 -0.98
N LEU A 63 2.94 10.37 -0.91
CA LEU A 63 1.58 10.44 -1.43
C LEU A 63 0.57 10.90 -0.38
N ALA A 64 -0.53 11.48 -0.85
CA ALA A 64 -1.68 11.81 -0.02
C ALA A 64 -2.36 10.51 0.46
N SER A 65 -2.04 10.06 1.67
CA SER A 65 -2.55 8.78 2.18
C SER A 65 -4.08 8.70 2.20
N ASN A 66 -4.78 9.82 2.41
CA ASN A 66 -6.24 9.85 2.42
C ASN A 66 -6.84 9.50 1.06
N GLU A 67 -6.18 9.86 -0.05
CA GLU A 67 -6.64 9.50 -1.39
C GLU A 67 -6.48 8.00 -1.64
N ILE A 68 -5.35 7.42 -1.22
CA ILE A 68 -5.09 5.98 -1.33
C ILE A 68 -6.15 5.18 -0.55
N ILE A 69 -6.41 5.59 0.70
CA ILE A 69 -7.45 4.93 1.52
C ILE A 69 -8.83 5.11 0.91
N SER A 70 -9.17 6.30 0.40
CA SER A 70 -10.47 6.53 -0.25
C SER A 70 -10.66 5.62 -1.46
N LYS A 71 -9.64 5.49 -2.33
CA LYS A 71 -9.65 4.56 -3.47
C LYS A 71 -9.84 3.10 -3.03
N TYR A 72 -9.14 2.69 -1.97
CA TYR A 72 -9.26 1.35 -1.40
C TYR A 72 -10.68 1.07 -0.90
N GLU A 73 -11.25 1.97 -0.10
CA GLU A 73 -12.61 1.84 0.42
C GLU A 73 -13.67 1.81 -0.69
N MET A 74 -13.49 2.61 -1.75
CA MET A 74 -14.38 2.56 -2.92
C MET A 74 -14.32 1.21 -3.64
N LYS A 75 -13.11 0.66 -3.83
CA LYS A 75 -12.91 -0.67 -4.43
C LYS A 75 -13.61 -1.76 -3.60
N ARG A 76 -13.40 -1.76 -2.27
CA ARG A 76 -13.99 -2.75 -1.35
C ARG A 76 -15.52 -2.69 -1.27
N ARG A 77 -16.11 -1.51 -1.44
CA ARG A 77 -17.58 -1.35 -1.49
C ARG A 77 -18.20 -1.90 -2.76
N GLY A 78 -17.47 -1.90 -3.88
CA GLY A 78 -17.93 -2.45 -5.16
C GLY A 78 -17.75 -3.96 -5.30
N GLU A 79 -16.98 -4.59 -4.40
CA GLU A 79 -16.76 -6.04 -4.35
C GLU A 79 -17.83 -6.80 -3.53
N ASN A 80 -18.71 -6.08 -2.82
CA ASN A 80 -19.79 -6.65 -1.99
C ASN A 80 -21.15 -6.57 -2.69
#